data_AF-A0A0D1D144-F1
#
_entry.id   AF-A0A0D1D144-F1
#
_cell.length_a   1.000
_cell.length_b   1.000
_cell.length_c   1.000
_cell.angle_alpha   90.00
_cell.angle_beta   90.00
_cell.angle_gamma   90.00
#
_symmetry.space_group_name_H-M   'P 1'
#
loop_
_entity.id
_entity.type
_entity.pdbx_description
1 polymer ?
#
loop_
_entity_poly.entity_id
_entity_poly.type
_entity_poly.pdbx_seq_one_letter_code
_entity_poly.pdbx_strand_id
1 'polypeptide(L)'
;MSTPGNVAIIPERPAENGYWKNEWQHVADELINMLLTLRQDTEGGWEDRGTTKGCEIAIYPRKPDDAFSVMPMFRGKTHAAGLTPLEVFTGIRMTGFRMMWDTRVQSAHIMRSFSMHEFLFYLVWRGIGPIYKPRDICGIQALRCWDAAGNLQRIPDFTTNSLLLGYQSLDEVPGVPAEVEGCVRAKVFKAAFYLESRDGGCDITYIGHVDLATAIPHYILTTLHSELPKCTLRLRDMLITFGVPPVLIDRQGRIALQYLSCNPESRQVSLHATIMQPGTVHLYLDYNKMFTQGVIISNVLGSAAAAVSVREHFGTEDGLERRMLALDLMPEGVSGEFRLIIDAADKEGPESGTGPGWW
;
A
#
# COMPACT_ATOMS: atom_id res chain seq x y z
N MET A 1 -31.85 24.42 -1.56
CA MET A 1 -31.31 23.36 -0.70
C MET A 1 -30.63 22.36 -1.61
N SER A 2 -29.30 22.41 -1.72
CA SER A 2 -28.53 21.45 -2.50
C SER A 2 -28.67 20.08 -1.84
N THR A 3 -29.08 19.07 -2.62
CA THR A 3 -28.95 17.67 -2.22
C THR A 3 -27.52 17.46 -1.70
N PRO A 4 -27.30 16.74 -0.58
CA PRO A 4 -25.96 16.34 -0.19
C PRO A 4 -25.28 15.73 -1.42
N GLY A 5 -24.15 16.30 -1.85
CA GLY A 5 -23.44 15.81 -3.02
C GLY A 5 -23.16 14.32 -2.87
N ASN A 6 -23.17 13.59 -3.98
CA ASN A 6 -22.93 12.15 -3.99
C ASN A 6 -21.42 11.92 -3.73
N VAL A 7 -21.00 12.00 -2.46
CA VAL A 7 -19.59 11.99 -2.04
C VAL A 7 -19.33 10.77 -1.13
N ALA A 8 -18.15 10.17 -1.25
CA ALA A 8 -17.74 9.09 -0.38
C ALA A 8 -17.52 9.59 1.07
N ILE A 9 -18.10 8.88 2.04
CA ILE A 9 -17.96 9.15 3.47
C ILE A 9 -16.73 8.40 3.98
N ILE A 10 -15.62 9.12 4.09
CA ILE A 10 -14.35 8.55 4.54
C ILE A 10 -14.35 8.45 6.08
N PRO A 11 -14.13 7.26 6.67
CA PRO A 11 -14.08 7.12 8.11
C PRO A 11 -12.78 7.71 8.68
N GLU A 12 -12.87 8.37 9.83
CA GLU A 12 -11.68 8.80 10.58
C GLU A 12 -10.98 7.61 11.27
N ARG A 13 -11.76 6.58 11.63
CA ARG A 13 -11.32 5.39 12.36
C ARG A 13 -11.80 4.11 11.65
N PRO A 14 -11.02 3.55 10.72
CA PRO A 14 -11.44 2.38 9.95
C PRO A 14 -11.52 1.08 10.78
N ALA A 15 -11.01 1.09 12.02
CA ALA A 15 -11.04 -0.02 12.97
C ALA A 15 -11.46 0.46 14.38
N GLU A 16 -12.42 1.39 14.48
CA GLU A 16 -12.79 2.13 15.71
C GLU A 16 -12.86 1.28 16.99
N ASN A 17 -13.48 0.10 16.93
CA ASN A 17 -13.66 -0.79 18.08
C ASN A 17 -12.77 -2.04 18.01
N GLY A 18 -11.66 -1.96 17.28
CA GLY A 18 -10.88 -3.09 16.82
C GLY A 18 -11.15 -3.43 15.36
N TYR A 19 -10.47 -4.47 14.85
CA TYR A 19 -10.72 -4.95 13.49
C TYR A 19 -12.14 -5.50 13.34
N TRP A 20 -12.78 -5.15 12.23
CA TRP A 20 -14.09 -5.64 11.89
C TRP A 20 -14.03 -7.12 11.51
N LYS A 21 -15.14 -7.83 11.72
CA LYS A 21 -15.32 -9.13 11.06
C LYS A 21 -15.32 -8.92 9.55
N ASN A 22 -14.58 -9.76 8.83
CA ASN A 22 -14.55 -9.71 7.37
C ASN A 22 -15.77 -10.38 6.75
N GLU A 23 -16.77 -9.60 6.39
CA GLU A 23 -17.96 -10.07 5.66
C GLU A 23 -17.65 -10.44 4.20
N TRP A 24 -16.50 -10.01 3.69
CA TRP A 24 -16.01 -10.24 2.32
C TRP A 24 -14.89 -11.27 2.25
N GLN A 25 -14.71 -12.10 3.29
CA GLN A 25 -13.62 -13.09 3.33
C GLN A 25 -13.63 -14.01 2.11
N HIS A 26 -14.82 -14.44 1.66
CA HIS A 26 -14.96 -15.26 0.46
C HIS A 26 -14.41 -14.57 -0.79
N VAL A 27 -14.68 -13.26 -0.98
CA VAL A 27 -14.16 -12.49 -2.12
C VAL A 27 -12.65 -12.34 -2.02
N ALA A 28 -12.12 -12.08 -0.82
CA ALA A 28 -10.68 -11.98 -0.60
C ALA A 28 -9.96 -13.30 -0.91
N ASP A 29 -10.54 -14.43 -0.51
CA ASP A 29 -9.98 -15.76 -0.76
C ASP A 29 -10.06 -16.13 -2.24
N GLU A 30 -11.18 -15.85 -2.91
CA GLU A 30 -11.33 -16.02 -4.37
C GLU A 30 -10.31 -15.19 -5.15
N LEU A 31 -10.14 -13.92 -4.76
CA LEU A 31 -9.13 -13.02 -5.33
C LEU A 31 -7.74 -13.62 -5.19
N ILE A 32 -7.33 -14.01 -3.98
CA ILE A 32 -6.00 -14.58 -3.74
C ILE A 32 -5.80 -15.87 -4.54
N ASN A 33 -6.77 -16.78 -4.57
CA ASN A 33 -6.67 -18.03 -5.32
C ASN A 33 -6.48 -17.78 -6.81
N MET A 34 -7.24 -16.85 -7.38
CA MET A 34 -7.08 -16.43 -8.78
C MET A 34 -5.72 -15.77 -9.04
N LEU A 35 -5.21 -14.97 -8.11
CA LEU A 35 -3.91 -14.32 -8.26
C LEU A 35 -2.73 -15.27 -8.10
N LEU A 36 -2.87 -16.36 -7.33
CA LEU A 36 -1.85 -17.39 -7.20
C LEU A 36 -1.59 -18.11 -8.53
N THR A 37 -2.64 -18.36 -9.31
CA THR A 37 -2.51 -19.04 -10.62
C THR A 37 -2.31 -18.06 -11.78
N LEU A 38 -2.62 -16.77 -11.61
CA LEU A 38 -2.63 -15.77 -12.69
C LEU A 38 -1.36 -15.74 -13.55
N ARG A 39 -0.17 -15.85 -12.95
CA ARG A 39 1.10 -15.84 -13.70
C ARG A 39 1.23 -17.07 -14.60
N GLN A 40 0.80 -18.23 -14.13
CA GLN A 40 0.77 -19.48 -14.90
C GLN A 40 -0.32 -19.43 -15.98
N ASP A 41 -1.53 -18.97 -15.62
CA ASP A 41 -2.68 -18.88 -16.54
C ASP A 41 -2.46 -17.91 -17.70
N THR A 42 -1.50 -16.98 -17.55
CA THR A 42 -1.17 -15.96 -18.56
C THR A 42 0.17 -16.22 -19.24
N GLU A 43 0.80 -17.34 -18.95
CA GLU A 43 2.08 -17.72 -19.55
C GLU A 43 1.96 -17.78 -21.09
N GLY A 44 2.97 -17.26 -21.80
CA GLY A 44 3.02 -17.24 -23.26
C GLY A 44 2.10 -16.21 -23.95
N GLY A 45 1.14 -15.59 -23.25
CA GLY A 45 0.22 -14.61 -23.84
C GLY A 45 0.65 -13.14 -23.72
N TRP A 46 1.80 -12.87 -23.09
CA TRP A 46 2.32 -11.51 -22.89
C TRP A 46 3.07 -11.02 -24.14
N GLU A 47 2.66 -9.86 -24.65
CA GLU A 47 3.40 -9.08 -25.64
C GLU A 47 4.42 -8.17 -24.95
N ASP A 48 5.69 -8.31 -25.27
CA ASP A 48 6.74 -7.41 -24.82
C ASP A 48 6.57 -6.00 -25.43
N ARG A 49 6.66 -4.98 -24.58
CA ARG A 49 6.62 -3.57 -24.95
C ARG A 49 7.93 -2.85 -24.64
N GLY A 50 8.98 -3.62 -24.35
CA GLY A 50 10.34 -3.16 -24.11
C GLY A 50 10.62 -2.85 -22.64
N THR A 51 11.81 -2.27 -22.43
CA THR A 51 12.35 -2.00 -21.10
C THR A 51 12.64 -0.51 -20.94
N THR A 52 12.23 0.06 -19.80
CA THR A 52 12.55 1.44 -19.43
C THR A 52 13.24 1.46 -18.07
N LYS A 53 14.50 1.90 -18.01
CA LYS A 53 15.29 2.01 -16.75
C LYS A 53 15.26 0.74 -15.87
N GLY A 54 15.35 -0.43 -16.51
CA GLY A 54 15.29 -1.73 -15.83
C GLY A 54 13.89 -2.16 -15.38
N CYS A 55 12.83 -1.53 -15.90
CA CYS A 55 11.46 -2.01 -15.79
C CYS A 55 11.02 -2.62 -17.11
N GLU A 56 10.77 -3.93 -17.11
CA GLU A 56 10.19 -4.67 -18.23
C GLU A 56 8.69 -4.38 -18.29
N ILE A 57 8.21 -4.04 -19.47
CA ILE A 57 6.81 -3.69 -19.72
C ILE A 57 6.22 -4.71 -20.66
N ALA A 58 5.10 -5.31 -20.27
CA ALA A 58 4.37 -6.23 -21.13
C ALA A 58 2.86 -5.98 -21.06
N ILE A 59 2.16 -6.38 -22.12
CA ILE A 59 0.70 -6.27 -22.24
C ILE A 59 0.14 -7.64 -22.62
N TYR A 60 -0.93 -8.04 -21.97
CA TYR A 60 -1.73 -9.19 -22.38
C TYR A 60 -2.89 -8.68 -23.24
N PRO A 61 -2.93 -8.96 -24.55
CA PRO A 61 -3.92 -8.40 -25.46
C PRO A 61 -5.35 -8.68 -25.02
N ARG A 62 -6.25 -7.73 -25.33
CA ARG A 62 -7.69 -7.97 -25.18
C ARG A 62 -8.14 -9.02 -26.17
N LYS A 63 -9.13 -9.80 -25.77
CA LYS A 63 -9.84 -10.67 -26.70
C LYS A 63 -10.75 -9.81 -27.58
N PRO A 64 -11.05 -10.22 -28.82
CA PRO A 64 -11.92 -9.46 -29.73
C PRO A 64 -13.33 -9.17 -29.18
N ASP A 65 -13.82 -10.00 -28.27
CA ASP A 65 -15.12 -9.91 -27.61
C ASP A 65 -15.12 -8.99 -26.37
N ASP A 66 -13.95 -8.56 -25.89
CA ASP A 66 -13.87 -7.61 -24.77
C ASP A 66 -14.35 -6.22 -25.18
N ALA A 67 -15.18 -5.60 -24.32
CA ALA A 67 -15.65 -4.23 -24.54
C ALA A 67 -14.47 -3.24 -24.67
N PHE A 68 -14.66 -2.18 -25.47
CA PHE A 68 -13.60 -1.20 -25.74
C PHE A 68 -13.17 -0.36 -24.52
N SER A 69 -14.01 -0.31 -23.47
CA SER A 69 -13.69 0.35 -22.19
C SER A 69 -12.76 -0.48 -21.30
N VAL A 70 -12.74 -1.80 -21.51
CA VAL A 70 -11.82 -2.71 -20.83
C VAL A 70 -10.43 -2.47 -21.41
N MET A 71 -9.45 -2.27 -20.54
CA MET A 71 -8.06 -2.18 -20.95
C MET A 71 -7.43 -3.57 -21.05
N PRO A 72 -6.48 -3.80 -21.98
CA PRO A 72 -5.63 -4.98 -21.91
C PRO A 72 -4.98 -5.10 -20.53
N MET A 73 -4.73 -6.32 -20.06
CA MET A 73 -3.94 -6.45 -18.85
C MET A 73 -2.53 -5.98 -19.12
N PHE A 74 -1.89 -5.42 -18.11
CA PHE A 74 -0.55 -4.88 -18.23
C PHE A 74 0.32 -5.40 -17.09
N ARG A 75 1.62 -5.53 -17.35
CA ARG A 75 2.61 -5.99 -16.40
C ARG A 75 3.82 -5.06 -16.41
N GLY A 76 4.22 -4.62 -15.23
CA GLY A 76 5.51 -3.98 -14.98
C GLY A 76 6.36 -4.86 -14.08
N LYS A 77 7.60 -5.15 -14.45
CA LYS A 77 8.52 -5.93 -13.62
C LYS A 77 9.83 -5.18 -13.44
N THR A 78 10.27 -4.99 -12.20
CA THR A 78 11.58 -4.40 -11.89
C THR A 78 12.24 -5.10 -10.71
N HIS A 79 13.53 -4.86 -10.54
CA HIS A 79 14.29 -5.36 -9.40
C HIS A 79 14.74 -4.18 -8.52
N ALA A 80 14.54 -4.30 -7.21
CA ALA A 80 14.94 -3.32 -6.21
C ALA A 80 16.08 -3.91 -5.35
N ALA A 81 17.32 -3.65 -5.75
CA ALA A 81 18.50 -4.13 -5.04
C ALA A 81 18.57 -3.54 -3.62
N GLY A 82 18.94 -4.37 -2.65
CA GLY A 82 19.12 -3.97 -1.25
C GLY A 82 17.83 -3.69 -0.48
N LEU A 83 16.65 -3.89 -1.07
CA LEU A 83 15.35 -3.78 -0.39
C LEU A 83 14.73 -5.16 -0.20
N THR A 84 14.21 -5.41 0.99
CA THR A 84 13.44 -6.63 1.29
C THR A 84 12.00 -6.53 0.76
N PRO A 85 11.31 -7.66 0.56
CA PRO A 85 9.90 -7.67 0.18
C PRO A 85 9.00 -6.89 1.15
N LEU A 86 9.28 -6.95 2.46
CA LEU A 86 8.52 -6.20 3.48
C LEU A 86 8.68 -4.68 3.30
N GLU A 87 9.90 -4.20 3.06
CA GLU A 87 10.19 -2.77 2.88
C GLU A 87 9.49 -2.23 1.63
N VAL A 88 9.51 -2.99 0.53
CA VAL A 88 8.77 -2.65 -0.70
C VAL A 88 7.26 -2.64 -0.45
N PHE A 89 6.73 -3.64 0.26
CA PHE A 89 5.32 -3.72 0.61
C PHE A 89 4.85 -2.49 1.41
N THR A 90 5.64 -2.04 2.38
CA THR A 90 5.29 -0.85 3.18
C THR A 90 5.25 0.42 2.31
N GLY A 91 6.15 0.55 1.32
CA GLY A 91 6.09 1.62 0.32
C GLY A 91 4.81 1.62 -0.53
N ILE A 92 4.19 0.45 -0.74
CA ILE A 92 2.90 0.33 -1.43
C ILE A 92 1.73 0.67 -0.51
N ARG A 93 1.80 0.20 0.73
CA ARG A 93 0.71 0.23 1.71
C ARG A 93 0.48 1.61 2.31
N MET A 94 1.53 2.39 2.48
CA MET A 94 1.44 3.69 3.15
C MET A 94 0.90 4.75 2.20
N THR A 95 -0.33 5.21 2.44
CA THR A 95 -1.05 6.13 1.54
C THR A 95 -0.26 7.39 1.21
N GLY A 96 0.32 8.07 2.22
CA GLY A 96 1.15 9.26 2.00
C GLY A 96 2.32 8.97 1.06
N PHE A 97 2.89 7.77 1.19
CA PHE A 97 4.00 7.32 0.36
C PHE A 97 3.57 6.98 -1.07
N ARG A 98 2.42 6.30 -1.18
CA ARG A 98 1.80 5.92 -2.45
C ARG A 98 1.57 7.10 -3.37
N MET A 99 1.11 8.23 -2.83
CA MET A 99 0.81 9.43 -3.61
C MET A 99 2.05 10.09 -4.23
N MET A 100 3.26 9.84 -3.71
CA MET A 100 4.48 10.37 -4.32
C MET A 100 4.93 9.61 -5.56
N TRP A 101 4.91 8.27 -5.49
CA TRP A 101 5.41 7.46 -6.61
C TRP A 101 4.30 7.11 -7.62
N ASP A 102 3.05 7.01 -7.18
CA ASP A 102 1.91 6.74 -8.05
C ASP A 102 1.23 8.04 -8.48
N THR A 103 1.81 8.70 -9.47
CA THR A 103 1.32 9.96 -10.08
C THR A 103 -0.15 9.94 -10.51
N ARG A 104 -0.77 8.76 -10.63
CA ARG A 104 -2.19 8.63 -10.98
C ARG A 104 -3.09 8.80 -9.78
N VAL A 105 -2.62 8.50 -8.57
CA VAL A 105 -3.43 8.55 -7.36
C VAL A 105 -3.65 10.01 -6.97
N GLN A 106 -4.90 10.40 -6.88
CA GLN A 106 -5.34 11.68 -6.32
C GLN A 106 -5.58 11.54 -4.82
N SER A 107 -6.25 10.46 -4.41
CA SER A 107 -6.49 10.12 -3.01
C SER A 107 -6.68 8.61 -2.84
N ALA A 108 -6.40 8.10 -1.64
CA ALA A 108 -6.66 6.72 -1.28
C ALA A 108 -6.96 6.62 0.22
N HIS A 109 -7.96 5.82 0.55
CA HIS A 109 -8.53 5.73 1.89
C HIS A 109 -8.84 4.28 2.24
N ILE A 110 -8.70 3.97 3.52
CA ILE A 110 -9.19 2.71 4.09
C ILE A 110 -10.61 2.97 4.59
N MET A 111 -11.58 2.23 4.07
CA MET A 111 -12.99 2.39 4.42
C MET A 111 -13.40 1.50 5.59
N ARG A 112 -12.74 0.34 5.74
CA ARG A 112 -12.98 -0.60 6.85
C ARG A 112 -11.84 -1.59 6.96
N SER A 113 -11.25 -1.75 8.13
CA SER A 113 -10.13 -2.68 8.33
C SER A 113 -10.57 -4.00 8.97
N PHE A 114 -10.17 -5.12 8.38
CA PHE A 114 -10.36 -6.47 8.94
C PHE A 114 -9.09 -7.03 9.56
N SER A 115 -7.95 -6.50 9.13
CA SER A 115 -6.64 -6.65 9.75
C SER A 115 -5.77 -5.45 9.36
N MET A 116 -4.49 -5.48 9.74
CA MET A 116 -3.52 -4.47 9.31
C MET A 116 -3.32 -4.44 7.77
N HIS A 117 -3.56 -5.59 7.11
CA HIS A 117 -3.22 -5.80 5.70
C HIS A 117 -4.40 -6.19 4.80
N GLU A 118 -5.58 -6.42 5.38
CA GLU A 118 -6.81 -6.75 4.67
C GLU A 118 -7.92 -5.76 5.05
N PHE A 119 -8.43 -5.04 4.06
CA PHE A 119 -9.36 -3.94 4.27
C PHE A 119 -10.13 -3.56 3.00
N LEU A 120 -11.27 -2.89 3.20
CA LEU A 120 -11.95 -2.17 2.12
C LEU A 120 -11.26 -0.86 1.84
N PHE A 121 -11.11 -0.51 0.57
CA PHE A 121 -10.48 0.72 0.14
C PHE A 121 -11.40 1.56 -0.74
N TYR A 122 -11.14 2.86 -0.75
CA TYR A 122 -11.65 3.82 -1.72
C TYR A 122 -10.48 4.62 -2.27
N LEU A 123 -10.41 4.77 -3.58
CA LEU A 123 -9.27 5.34 -4.29
C LEU A 123 -9.79 6.20 -5.44
N VAL A 124 -9.18 7.37 -5.65
CA VAL A 124 -9.43 8.22 -6.82
C VAL A 124 -8.16 8.31 -7.66
N TRP A 125 -8.28 7.95 -8.93
CA TRP A 125 -7.30 8.26 -9.97
C TRP A 125 -7.60 9.61 -10.63
N ARG A 126 -6.54 10.38 -10.86
CA ARG A 126 -6.55 11.64 -11.59
C ARG A 126 -7.07 11.43 -13.01
N GLY A 127 -7.76 12.45 -13.52
CA GLY A 127 -8.11 12.56 -14.93
C GLY A 127 -6.88 12.75 -15.83
N ILE A 128 -7.06 12.54 -17.13
CA ILE A 128 -6.03 12.76 -18.15
C ILE A 128 -6.47 13.94 -19.03
N GLY A 129 -5.81 15.08 -18.84
CA GLY A 129 -6.19 16.33 -19.49
C GLY A 129 -7.60 16.81 -19.08
N PRO A 130 -8.15 17.78 -19.81
CA PRO A 130 -9.45 18.38 -19.44
C PRO A 130 -10.67 17.51 -19.79
N ILE A 131 -10.48 16.46 -20.61
CA ILE A 131 -11.59 15.71 -21.22
C ILE A 131 -11.82 14.37 -20.50
N TYR A 132 -10.77 13.75 -19.97
CA TYR A 132 -10.87 12.43 -19.34
C TYR A 132 -10.99 12.59 -17.81
N LYS A 133 -12.22 12.48 -17.29
CA LYS A 133 -12.54 12.72 -15.87
C LYS A 133 -11.74 11.83 -14.88
N PRO A 134 -11.61 12.23 -13.61
CA PRO A 134 -11.12 11.33 -12.55
C PRO A 134 -11.92 10.02 -12.48
N ARG A 135 -11.27 8.95 -12.03
CA ARG A 135 -11.88 7.63 -11.82
C ARG A 135 -11.88 7.29 -10.35
N ASP A 136 -13.03 6.98 -9.77
CA ASP A 136 -13.08 6.41 -8.44
C ASP A 136 -13.16 4.88 -8.50
N ILE A 137 -12.59 4.24 -7.49
CA ILE A 137 -12.53 2.79 -7.34
C ILE A 137 -12.77 2.48 -5.87
N CYS A 138 -13.73 1.60 -5.58
CA CYS A 138 -13.90 0.99 -4.27
C CYS A 138 -13.76 -0.52 -4.37
N GLY A 139 -13.22 -1.15 -3.34
CA GLY A 139 -12.94 -2.58 -3.39
C GLY A 139 -12.32 -3.14 -2.13
N ILE A 140 -11.76 -4.33 -2.24
CA ILE A 140 -11.04 -5.04 -1.18
C ILE A 140 -9.58 -5.24 -1.54
N GLN A 141 -8.70 -5.02 -0.56
CA GLN A 141 -7.31 -5.42 -0.61
C GLN A 141 -7.11 -6.67 0.25
N ALA A 142 -6.39 -7.67 -0.27
CA ALA A 142 -6.01 -8.87 0.46
C ALA A 142 -4.51 -9.13 0.35
N LEU A 143 -3.91 -9.74 1.37
CA LEU A 143 -2.49 -10.07 1.43
C LEU A 143 -2.28 -11.55 1.76
N ARG A 144 -1.31 -12.17 1.10
CA ARG A 144 -0.64 -13.39 1.57
C ARG A 144 0.87 -13.19 1.54
N CYS A 145 1.57 -13.83 2.46
CA CYS A 145 3.01 -13.74 2.60
C CYS A 145 3.58 -15.09 3.03
N TRP A 146 4.79 -15.40 2.58
CA TRP A 146 5.46 -16.66 2.86
C TRP A 146 6.90 -16.44 3.29
N ASP A 147 7.38 -17.32 4.18
CA ASP A 147 8.79 -17.37 4.56
C ASP A 147 9.65 -18.02 3.46
N ALA A 148 10.96 -18.10 3.70
CA ALA A 148 11.91 -18.73 2.75
C ALA A 148 11.69 -20.24 2.55
N ALA A 149 11.02 -20.92 3.48
CA ALA A 149 10.66 -22.32 3.36
C ALA A 149 9.31 -22.54 2.64
N GLY A 150 8.63 -21.46 2.24
CA GLY A 150 7.33 -21.51 1.59
C GLY A 150 6.16 -21.69 2.56
N ASN A 151 6.36 -21.55 3.86
CA ASN A 151 5.27 -21.60 4.83
C ASN A 151 4.50 -20.28 4.81
N LEU A 152 3.17 -20.37 4.86
CA LEU A 152 2.31 -19.19 4.95
C LEU A 152 2.52 -18.48 6.29
N GLN A 153 2.83 -17.19 6.22
CA GLN A 153 2.93 -16.31 7.37
C GLN A 153 1.63 -15.54 7.57
N ARG A 154 1.24 -15.33 8.84
CA ARG A 154 0.05 -14.54 9.18
C ARG A 154 0.31 -13.04 9.06
N ILE A 155 1.50 -12.60 9.46
CA ILE A 155 1.93 -11.20 9.47
C ILE A 155 3.30 -11.18 8.79
N PRO A 156 3.51 -10.31 7.78
CA PRO A 156 4.81 -10.19 7.15
C PRO A 156 5.82 -9.55 8.11
N ASP A 157 7.05 -10.00 8.05
CA ASP A 157 8.18 -9.47 8.80
C ASP A 157 9.48 -9.60 7.98
N PHE A 158 10.64 -9.30 8.58
CA PHE A 158 11.90 -9.30 7.82
C PHE A 158 12.35 -10.71 7.37
N THR A 159 11.72 -11.77 7.86
CA THR A 159 11.92 -13.14 7.37
C THR A 159 11.03 -13.50 6.18
N THR A 160 10.09 -12.62 5.82
CA THR A 160 9.21 -12.81 4.68
C THR A 160 9.99 -12.80 3.37
N ASN A 161 9.91 -13.92 2.65
CA ASN A 161 10.60 -14.12 1.39
C ASN A 161 9.74 -13.73 0.20
N SER A 162 8.42 -13.89 0.29
CA SER A 162 7.51 -13.46 -0.76
C SER A 162 6.18 -12.92 -0.23
N LEU A 163 5.61 -11.96 -0.96
CA LEU A 163 4.28 -11.40 -0.69
C LEU A 163 3.46 -11.33 -1.98
N LEU A 164 2.17 -11.59 -1.84
CA LEU A 164 1.15 -11.38 -2.85
C LEU A 164 0.10 -10.42 -2.30
N LEU A 165 0.07 -9.21 -2.86
CA LEU A 165 -0.87 -8.16 -2.50
C LEU A 165 -1.89 -7.98 -3.62
N GLY A 166 -3.16 -8.31 -3.37
CA GLY A 166 -4.24 -8.28 -4.34
C GLY A 166 -5.22 -7.12 -4.14
N TYR A 167 -5.83 -6.66 -5.23
CA TYR A 167 -6.93 -5.70 -5.26
C TYR A 167 -8.03 -6.16 -6.21
N GLN A 168 -9.28 -5.99 -5.79
CA GLN A 168 -10.46 -6.20 -6.63
C GLN A 168 -11.57 -5.21 -6.27
N SER A 169 -12.28 -4.71 -7.27
CA SER A 169 -13.44 -3.85 -7.05
C SER A 169 -14.63 -4.62 -6.50
N LEU A 170 -15.37 -3.97 -5.61
CA LEU A 170 -16.67 -4.42 -5.12
C LEU A 170 -17.75 -3.50 -5.67
N ASP A 171 -18.92 -4.06 -5.94
CA ASP A 171 -20.06 -3.29 -6.44
C ASP A 171 -20.58 -2.32 -5.36
N GLU A 172 -20.52 -2.73 -4.08
CA GLU A 172 -20.92 -1.92 -2.93
C GLU A 172 -19.84 -1.94 -1.84
N VAL A 173 -19.51 -0.75 -1.33
CA VAL A 173 -18.65 -0.54 -0.15
C VAL A 173 -19.36 0.44 0.79
N PRO A 174 -19.53 0.12 2.08
CA PRO A 174 -20.19 1.01 3.04
C PRO A 174 -19.59 2.43 3.01
N GLY A 175 -20.47 3.43 2.88
CA GLY A 175 -20.07 4.85 2.83
C GLY A 175 -19.66 5.34 1.43
N VAL A 176 -19.58 4.49 0.41
CA VAL A 176 -19.30 4.90 -0.97
C VAL A 176 -20.59 4.82 -1.81
N PRO A 177 -21.09 5.93 -2.36
CA PRO A 177 -22.27 5.89 -3.23
C PRO A 177 -21.97 5.20 -4.56
N ALA A 178 -23.03 4.82 -5.28
CA ALA A 178 -22.91 4.19 -6.60
C ALA A 178 -22.25 5.11 -7.65
N GLU A 179 -22.51 6.41 -7.55
CA GLU A 179 -21.87 7.45 -8.36
C GLU A 179 -21.21 8.45 -7.43
N VAL A 180 -19.95 8.78 -7.65
CA VAL A 180 -19.28 9.84 -6.90
C VAL A 180 -19.18 11.09 -7.79
N GLU A 181 -19.61 12.23 -7.25
CA GLU A 181 -19.57 13.50 -7.96
C GLU A 181 -18.16 13.79 -8.49
N GLY A 182 -18.07 14.18 -9.76
CA GLY A 182 -16.81 14.48 -10.44
C GLY A 182 -16.00 13.26 -10.88
N CYS A 183 -16.41 12.04 -10.53
CA CYS A 183 -15.71 10.80 -10.89
C CYS A 183 -16.54 9.94 -11.85
N VAL A 184 -15.84 9.04 -12.54
CA VAL A 184 -16.42 7.90 -13.24
C VAL A 184 -15.99 6.62 -12.52
N ARG A 185 -16.92 5.76 -12.13
CA ARG A 185 -16.60 4.50 -11.44
C ARG A 185 -15.82 3.56 -12.36
N ALA A 186 -14.58 3.29 -12.01
CA ALA A 186 -13.76 2.26 -12.65
C ALA A 186 -13.90 0.92 -11.89
N LYS A 187 -13.65 -0.18 -12.61
CA LYS A 187 -13.69 -1.53 -12.06
C LYS A 187 -12.32 -2.19 -12.19
N VAL A 188 -11.73 -2.55 -11.06
CA VAL A 188 -10.56 -3.42 -11.00
C VAL A 188 -11.06 -4.86 -10.98
N PHE A 189 -10.88 -5.57 -12.10
CA PHE A 189 -11.18 -7.01 -12.14
C PHE A 189 -10.19 -7.79 -11.28
N LYS A 190 -8.91 -7.43 -11.42
CA LYS A 190 -7.80 -7.97 -10.64
C LYS A 190 -6.59 -7.06 -10.78
N ALA A 191 -5.89 -6.83 -9.68
CA ALA A 191 -4.56 -6.29 -9.71
C ALA A 191 -3.72 -6.91 -8.60
N ALA A 192 -2.43 -7.11 -8.84
CA ALA A 192 -1.55 -7.77 -7.90
C ALA A 192 -0.14 -7.19 -7.92
N PHE A 193 0.44 -7.00 -6.75
CA PHE A 193 1.89 -6.94 -6.58
C PHE A 193 2.38 -8.29 -6.08
N TYR A 194 3.36 -8.85 -6.80
CA TYR A 194 4.17 -9.96 -6.35
C TYR A 194 5.53 -9.39 -5.96
N LEU A 195 5.91 -9.60 -4.71
CA LEU A 195 7.16 -9.11 -4.13
C LEU A 195 7.96 -10.34 -3.72
N GLU A 196 9.12 -10.54 -4.31
CA GLU A 196 9.88 -11.79 -4.17
C GLU A 196 11.33 -11.46 -3.85
N SER A 197 11.85 -12.01 -2.76
CA SER A 197 13.26 -11.87 -2.41
C SER A 197 14.12 -12.56 -3.46
N ARG A 198 15.12 -11.85 -3.98
CA ARG A 198 16.02 -12.35 -5.02
C ARG A 198 17.32 -11.58 -5.00
N ASP A 199 18.46 -12.25 -5.14
CA ASP A 199 19.78 -11.63 -5.39
C ASP A 199 20.13 -10.47 -4.42
N GLY A 200 19.73 -10.59 -3.14
CA GLY A 200 19.95 -9.55 -2.12
C GLY A 200 19.04 -8.31 -2.25
N GLY A 201 17.92 -8.43 -2.95
CA GLY A 201 16.91 -7.39 -3.10
C GLY A 201 15.51 -7.99 -3.30
N CYS A 202 14.64 -7.23 -3.95
CA CYS A 202 13.26 -7.64 -4.20
C CYS A 202 12.89 -7.48 -5.68
N ASP A 203 12.46 -8.59 -6.30
CA ASP A 203 11.74 -8.57 -7.57
C ASP A 203 10.32 -8.06 -7.32
N ILE A 204 9.94 -7.00 -8.03
CA ILE A 204 8.63 -6.35 -7.96
C ILE A 204 7.92 -6.57 -9.27
N THR A 205 6.84 -7.35 -9.27
CA THR A 205 5.96 -7.49 -10.44
C THR A 205 4.58 -6.93 -10.11
N TYR A 206 4.11 -5.96 -10.88
CA TYR A 206 2.75 -5.49 -10.84
C TYR A 206 1.99 -5.98 -12.06
N ILE A 207 0.84 -6.62 -11.86
CA ILE A 207 -0.12 -6.97 -12.91
C ILE A 207 -1.43 -6.24 -12.62
N GLY A 208 -2.02 -5.58 -13.63
CA GLY A 208 -3.32 -4.93 -13.50
C GLY A 208 -4.24 -5.25 -14.66
N HIS A 209 -5.53 -5.46 -14.34
CA HIS A 209 -6.62 -5.61 -15.29
C HIS A 209 -7.81 -4.78 -14.81
N VAL A 210 -8.13 -3.74 -15.59
CA VAL A 210 -9.09 -2.70 -15.18
C VAL A 210 -9.99 -2.31 -16.36
N ASP A 211 -11.24 -2.00 -16.03
CA ASP A 211 -12.15 -1.23 -16.87
C ASP A 211 -12.19 0.20 -16.32
N LEU A 212 -11.77 1.17 -17.13
CA LEU A 212 -11.79 2.59 -16.72
C LEU A 212 -13.15 3.25 -16.94
N ALA A 213 -14.13 2.43 -17.37
CA ALA A 213 -15.44 2.80 -17.86
C ALA A 213 -15.37 3.78 -19.04
N THR A 214 -16.44 3.82 -19.84
CA THR A 214 -16.56 4.63 -21.05
C THR A 214 -15.50 4.32 -22.11
N ALA A 215 -15.72 4.75 -23.36
CA ALA A 215 -14.75 4.53 -24.42
C ALA A 215 -13.48 5.39 -24.18
N ILE A 216 -12.31 4.75 -24.25
CA ILE A 216 -11.02 5.41 -24.02
C ILE A 216 -10.46 5.90 -25.37
N PRO A 217 -10.22 7.20 -25.57
CA PRO A 217 -9.55 7.68 -26.78
C PRO A 217 -8.21 6.99 -27.00
N HIS A 218 -7.90 6.62 -28.25
CA HIS A 218 -6.71 5.81 -28.57
C HIS A 218 -5.40 6.41 -28.04
N TYR A 219 -5.22 7.73 -28.12
CA TYR A 219 -4.01 8.39 -27.60
C TYR A 219 -3.87 8.23 -26.07
N ILE A 220 -4.99 8.27 -25.32
CA ILE A 220 -5.01 8.03 -23.87
C ILE A 220 -4.67 6.57 -23.58
N LEU A 221 -5.24 5.64 -24.35
CA LEU A 221 -4.96 4.22 -24.22
C LEU A 221 -3.45 3.93 -24.39
N THR A 222 -2.82 4.52 -25.41
CA THR A 222 -1.37 4.39 -25.64
C THR A 222 -0.56 4.96 -24.48
N THR A 223 -0.95 6.11 -23.91
CA THR A 223 -0.29 6.65 -22.71
C THR A 223 -0.42 5.69 -21.53
N LEU A 224 -1.62 5.19 -21.26
CA LEU A 224 -1.87 4.27 -20.14
C LEU A 224 -1.08 2.97 -20.28
N HIS A 225 -1.01 2.39 -21.48
CA HIS A 225 -0.19 1.21 -21.77
C HIS A 225 1.28 1.39 -21.41
N SER A 226 1.83 2.59 -21.60
CA SER A 226 3.21 2.89 -21.23
C SER A 226 3.37 3.20 -19.74
N GLU A 227 2.43 3.94 -19.15
CA GLU A 227 2.60 4.54 -17.82
C GLU A 227 2.14 3.67 -16.65
N LEU A 228 1.09 2.86 -16.83
CA LEU A 228 0.56 2.01 -15.74
C LEU A 228 1.59 0.98 -15.26
N PRO A 229 2.35 0.29 -16.15
CA PRO A 229 3.38 -0.66 -15.73
C PRO A 229 4.56 -0.03 -15.00
N LYS A 230 4.93 1.22 -15.33
CA LYS A 230 6.06 1.95 -14.74
C LYS A 230 5.85 2.32 -13.27
N CYS A 231 4.73 1.94 -12.67
CA CYS A 231 4.47 2.18 -11.25
C CYS A 231 5.48 1.44 -10.35
N THR A 232 5.95 0.24 -10.77
CA THR A 232 6.98 -0.53 -10.05
C THR A 232 8.34 0.16 -10.08
N LEU A 233 8.70 0.72 -11.23
CA LEU A 233 9.90 1.55 -11.41
C LEU A 233 9.89 2.75 -10.46
N ARG A 234 8.76 3.49 -10.44
CA ARG A 234 8.61 4.67 -9.61
C ARG A 234 8.65 4.34 -8.12
N LEU A 235 8.01 3.25 -7.70
CA LEU A 235 8.08 2.74 -6.33
C LEU A 235 9.54 2.42 -5.93
N ARG A 236 10.26 1.66 -6.76
CA ARG A 236 11.68 1.33 -6.53
C ARG A 236 12.52 2.59 -6.39
N ASP A 237 12.46 3.47 -7.38
CA ASP A 237 13.30 4.68 -7.42
C ASP A 237 13.02 5.57 -6.21
N MET A 238 11.75 5.67 -5.82
CA MET A 238 11.33 6.42 -4.65
C MET A 238 11.93 5.82 -3.37
N LEU A 239 11.77 4.53 -3.12
CA LEU A 239 12.32 3.87 -1.92
C LEU A 239 13.85 3.96 -1.85
N ILE A 240 14.54 3.84 -2.98
CA ILE A 240 16.00 4.00 -3.05
C ILE A 240 16.41 5.46 -2.75
N THR A 241 15.64 6.43 -3.21
CA THR A 241 15.96 7.86 -3.08
C THR A 241 15.65 8.38 -1.68
N PHE A 242 14.44 8.15 -1.17
CA PHE A 242 13.96 8.74 0.08
C PHE A 242 14.11 7.81 1.30
N GLY A 243 14.43 6.54 1.08
CA GLY A 243 14.45 5.52 2.14
C GLY A 243 13.12 4.82 2.32
N VAL A 244 13.12 3.82 3.18
CA VAL A 244 11.94 3.00 3.47
C VAL A 244 11.06 3.72 4.50
N PRO A 245 9.74 3.85 4.24
CA PRO A 245 8.84 4.42 5.23
C PRO A 245 8.65 3.48 6.43
N PRO A 246 8.15 3.97 7.58
CA PRO A 246 8.03 3.18 8.81
C PRO A 246 7.33 1.84 8.63
N VAL A 247 7.94 0.76 9.12
CA VAL A 247 7.43 -0.61 9.01
C VAL A 247 6.94 -1.06 10.38
N LEU A 248 5.63 -1.31 10.49
CA LEU A 248 4.99 -1.75 11.73
C LEU A 248 4.85 -3.29 11.72
N ILE A 249 5.34 -3.93 12.78
CA ILE A 249 5.35 -5.39 12.93
C ILE A 249 4.62 -5.74 14.24
N ASP A 250 3.43 -6.30 14.09
CA ASP A 250 2.58 -6.76 15.20
C ASP A 250 2.21 -8.24 15.02
N ARG A 251 3.13 -9.13 15.40
CA ARG A 251 2.96 -10.59 15.22
C ARG A 251 1.85 -11.18 16.08
N GLN A 252 1.52 -10.53 17.19
CA GLN A 252 0.57 -11.04 18.17
C GLN A 252 -0.79 -10.33 18.13
N GLY A 253 -1.00 -9.39 17.20
CA GLY A 253 -2.26 -8.66 17.08
C GLY A 253 -2.56 -7.83 18.32
N ARG A 254 -1.53 -7.17 18.87
CA ARG A 254 -1.62 -6.30 20.05
C ARG A 254 -2.39 -5.02 19.76
N ILE A 255 -2.47 -4.59 18.51
CA ILE A 255 -3.15 -3.34 18.13
C ILE A 255 -4.12 -3.51 16.97
N ALA A 256 -5.16 -2.68 16.98
CA ALA A 256 -5.96 -2.39 15.80
C ALA A 256 -5.49 -1.06 15.20
N LEU A 257 -4.89 -1.14 14.02
CA LEU A 257 -4.33 0.04 13.35
C LEU A 257 -5.45 0.88 12.74
N GLN A 258 -5.55 2.15 13.17
CA GLN A 258 -6.41 3.14 12.51
C GLN A 258 -5.68 3.72 11.29
N TYR A 259 -4.47 4.23 11.51
CA TYR A 259 -3.59 4.67 10.43
C TYR A 259 -2.11 4.66 10.86
N LEU A 260 -1.25 4.47 9.86
CA LEU A 260 0.16 4.76 9.92
C LEU A 260 0.48 5.69 8.75
N SER A 261 0.94 6.90 9.06
CA SER A 261 1.33 7.89 8.07
C SER A 261 2.77 8.34 8.29
N CYS A 262 3.45 8.63 7.19
CA CYS A 262 4.74 9.32 7.19
C CYS A 262 4.61 10.46 6.19
N ASN A 263 4.88 11.68 6.65
CA ASN A 263 5.05 12.82 5.76
C ASN A 263 6.47 12.71 5.16
N PRO A 264 6.62 12.58 3.85
CA PRO A 264 7.93 12.39 3.23
C PRO A 264 8.85 13.61 3.28
N GLU A 265 8.28 14.81 3.33
CA GLU A 265 9.03 16.06 3.36
C GLU A 265 9.52 16.36 4.77
N SER A 266 8.61 16.31 5.74
CA SER A 266 8.96 16.58 7.15
C SER A 266 9.49 15.36 7.89
N ARG A 267 9.37 14.16 7.29
CA ARG A 267 9.68 12.85 7.89
C ARG A 267 8.91 12.57 9.19
N GLN A 268 7.87 13.35 9.49
CA GLN A 268 7.01 13.10 10.65
C GLN A 268 6.21 11.82 10.45
N VAL A 269 6.28 10.93 11.42
CA VAL A 269 5.51 9.70 11.49
C VAL A 269 4.37 9.88 12.48
N SER A 270 3.16 9.46 12.09
CA SER A 270 2.03 9.36 12.99
C SER A 270 1.46 7.94 12.95
N LEU A 271 1.48 7.28 14.09
CA LEU A 271 0.84 5.99 14.31
C LEU A 271 -0.37 6.20 15.21
N HIS A 272 -1.55 5.79 14.75
CA HIS A 272 -2.78 5.83 15.54
C HIS A 272 -3.41 4.45 15.60
N ALA A 273 -3.61 3.95 16.81
CA ALA A 273 -4.08 2.59 17.03
C ALA A 273 -4.85 2.44 18.36
N THR A 274 -5.68 1.40 18.41
CA THR A 274 -6.34 0.92 19.63
C THR A 274 -5.55 -0.25 20.21
N ILE A 275 -5.29 -0.24 21.52
CA ILE A 275 -4.62 -1.36 22.19
C ILE A 275 -5.63 -2.51 22.35
N MET A 276 -5.36 -3.64 21.70
CA MET A 276 -6.20 -4.84 21.79
C MET A 276 -5.74 -5.74 22.93
N GLN A 277 -4.43 -5.83 23.15
CA GLN A 277 -3.82 -6.69 24.17
C GLN A 277 -2.49 -6.08 24.64
N PRO A 278 -2.08 -6.33 25.89
CA PRO A 278 -0.76 -5.93 26.35
C PRO A 278 0.35 -6.71 25.65
N GLY A 279 1.55 -6.14 25.61
CA GLY A 279 2.71 -6.74 24.97
C GLY A 279 3.53 -5.70 24.22
N THR A 280 4.32 -6.15 23.26
CA THR A 280 5.20 -5.27 22.49
C THR A 280 4.88 -5.33 21.00
N VAL A 281 4.85 -4.17 20.35
CA VAL A 281 4.81 -4.00 18.90
C VAL A 281 6.10 -3.34 18.45
N HIS A 282 6.61 -3.68 17.27
CA HIS A 282 7.84 -3.10 16.75
C HIS A 282 7.56 -2.16 15.58
N LEU A 283 8.20 -1.00 15.60
CA LEU A 283 8.20 -0.03 14.51
C LEU A 283 9.63 0.15 14.02
N TYR A 284 9.93 -0.42 12.86
CA TYR A 284 11.20 -0.19 12.18
C TYR A 284 11.18 1.15 11.44
N LEU A 285 12.30 1.86 11.52
CA LEU A 285 12.55 3.13 10.87
C LEU A 285 13.86 3.00 10.09
N ASP A 286 13.92 3.53 8.87
CA ASP A 286 15.13 3.50 8.06
C ASP A 286 16.14 4.54 8.56
N TYR A 287 16.96 4.15 9.53
CA TYR A 287 18.03 4.99 10.09
C TYR A 287 19.21 5.17 9.13
N ASN A 288 19.26 4.46 8.00
CA ASN A 288 20.36 4.58 7.04
C ASN A 288 20.10 5.67 6.00
N LYS A 289 18.83 5.93 5.67
CA LYS A 289 18.45 6.95 4.68
C LYS A 289 17.47 7.99 5.21
N MET A 290 16.38 7.56 5.83
CA MET A 290 15.29 8.47 6.19
C MET A 290 15.56 9.19 7.53
N PHE A 291 16.04 8.47 8.54
CA PHE A 291 16.22 8.96 9.91
C PHE A 291 17.68 8.88 10.36
N THR A 292 18.60 9.46 9.58
CA THR A 292 20.06 9.28 9.77
C THR A 292 20.57 9.80 11.11
N GLN A 293 19.96 10.87 11.65
CA GLN A 293 20.29 11.41 12.97
C GLN A 293 19.42 10.84 14.10
N GLY A 294 18.60 9.84 13.81
CA GLY A 294 17.64 9.27 14.75
C GLY A 294 16.29 9.99 14.74
N VAL A 295 15.50 9.72 15.78
CA VAL A 295 14.14 10.25 15.93
C VAL A 295 13.86 10.73 17.35
N ILE A 296 12.85 11.59 17.48
CA ILE A 296 12.35 12.12 18.75
C ILE A 296 10.87 11.75 18.86
N ILE A 297 10.48 11.22 20.01
CA ILE A 297 9.07 11.01 20.35
C ILE A 297 8.49 12.34 20.81
N SER A 298 7.83 13.05 19.90
CA SER A 298 7.32 14.39 20.17
C SER A 298 6.03 14.37 20.98
N ASN A 299 5.19 13.35 20.80
CA ASN A 299 3.95 13.25 21.56
C ASN A 299 3.39 11.82 21.61
N VAL A 300 2.72 11.52 22.72
CA VAL A 300 1.85 10.36 22.88
C VAL A 300 0.51 10.87 23.39
N LEU A 301 -0.52 10.75 22.56
CA LEU A 301 -1.86 11.29 22.80
C LEU A 301 -2.89 10.17 22.88
N GLY A 302 -4.08 10.46 23.40
CA GLY A 302 -5.21 9.52 23.45
C GLY A 302 -5.50 8.97 24.84
N SER A 303 -6.58 8.20 24.97
CA SER A 303 -7.04 7.65 26.25
C SER A 303 -6.09 6.62 26.85
N ALA A 304 -5.28 5.95 26.02
CA ALA A 304 -4.26 4.99 26.45
C ALA A 304 -2.84 5.56 26.43
N ALA A 305 -2.63 6.87 26.30
CA ALA A 305 -1.29 7.45 26.17
C ALA A 305 -0.33 7.06 27.31
N ALA A 306 -0.82 7.06 28.55
CA ALA A 306 -0.03 6.69 29.73
C ALA A 306 0.33 5.19 29.80
N ALA A 307 -0.33 4.35 28.99
CA ALA A 307 -0.11 2.91 28.91
C ALA A 307 0.82 2.52 27.76
N VAL A 308 1.43 3.50 27.07
CA VAL A 308 2.38 3.26 25.97
C VAL A 308 3.75 3.76 26.38
N SER A 309 4.71 2.84 26.43
CA SER A 309 6.13 3.15 26.60
C SER A 309 6.86 2.87 25.30
N VAL A 310 7.77 3.77 24.90
CA VAL A 310 8.57 3.62 23.69
C VAL A 310 10.03 3.52 24.10
N ARG A 311 10.71 2.48 23.61
CA ARG A 311 12.16 2.28 23.81
C ARG A 311 12.81 1.80 22.53
N GLU A 312 14.12 1.97 22.45
CA GLU A 312 14.88 1.37 21.37
C GLU A 312 14.95 -0.16 21.51
N HIS A 313 14.99 -0.83 20.37
CA HIS A 313 15.16 -2.26 20.27
C HIS A 313 16.06 -2.58 19.08
N PHE A 314 16.96 -3.54 19.26
CA PHE A 314 17.81 -4.07 18.21
C PHE A 314 17.41 -5.53 18.00
N GLY A 315 16.85 -5.83 16.82
CA GLY A 315 16.44 -7.17 16.43
C GLY A 315 17.41 -7.76 15.40
N THR A 316 17.55 -9.09 15.37
CA THR A 316 18.41 -9.81 14.41
C THR A 316 17.67 -10.96 13.73
N GLU A 317 16.35 -10.82 13.56
CA GLU A 317 15.45 -11.93 13.19
C GLU A 317 15.73 -12.49 11.78
N ASP A 318 16.26 -11.68 10.87
CA ASP A 318 16.72 -12.05 9.53
C ASP A 318 18.25 -12.21 9.45
N GLY A 319 18.93 -12.27 10.59
CA GLY A 319 20.39 -12.31 10.68
C GLY A 319 21.08 -10.95 10.50
N LEU A 320 20.33 -9.88 10.28
CA LEU A 320 20.84 -8.50 10.22
C LEU A 320 20.41 -7.74 11.46
N GLU A 321 21.33 -7.00 12.08
CA GLU A 321 20.98 -6.10 13.18
C GLU A 321 20.12 -4.95 12.63
N ARG A 322 18.91 -4.82 13.16
CA ARG A 322 17.94 -3.80 12.79
C ARG A 322 17.56 -3.00 14.03
N ARG A 323 17.83 -1.69 13.97
CA ARG A 323 17.35 -0.73 14.97
C ARG A 323 15.88 -0.43 14.74
N MET A 324 15.08 -0.57 15.78
CA MET A 324 13.63 -0.37 15.78
C MET A 324 13.20 0.35 17.06
N LEU A 325 11.96 0.82 17.08
CA LEU A 325 11.27 1.20 18.31
C LEU A 325 10.40 0.03 18.78
N ALA A 326 10.53 -0.35 20.03
CA ALA A 326 9.59 -1.22 20.72
C ALA A 326 8.55 -0.36 21.45
N LEU A 327 7.28 -0.59 21.13
CA LEU A 327 6.13 0.03 21.78
C LEU A 327 5.58 -0.99 22.77
N ASP A 328 5.90 -0.80 24.05
CA ASP A 328 5.39 -1.63 25.15
C ASP A 328 4.02 -1.09 25.58
N LEU A 329 3.01 -1.95 25.47
CA LEU A 329 1.60 -1.67 25.71
C LEU A 329 1.17 -2.31 27.02
N MET A 330 0.76 -1.50 27.98
CA MET A 330 0.40 -1.96 29.33
C MET A 330 -1.06 -2.44 29.42
N PRO A 331 -1.39 -3.39 30.32
CA PRO A 331 -2.74 -3.92 30.47
C PRO A 331 -3.83 -2.87 30.72
N GLU A 332 -3.52 -1.81 31.47
CA GLU A 332 -4.42 -0.69 31.77
C GLU A 332 -4.83 0.14 30.53
N GLY A 333 -4.09 0.01 29.42
CA GLY A 333 -4.38 0.70 28.17
C GLY A 333 -5.32 -0.05 27.23
N VAL A 334 -5.66 -1.31 27.53
CA VAL A 334 -6.49 -2.15 26.64
C VAL A 334 -7.84 -1.48 26.38
N SER A 335 -8.27 -1.53 25.11
CA SER A 335 -9.44 -0.83 24.54
C SER A 335 -9.30 0.68 24.43
N GLY A 336 -8.23 1.27 24.96
CA GLY A 336 -7.93 2.68 24.77
C GLY A 336 -7.15 2.94 23.48
N GLU A 337 -7.26 4.16 22.97
CA GLU A 337 -6.57 4.62 21.76
C GLU A 337 -5.32 5.40 22.13
N PHE A 338 -4.27 5.24 21.32
CA PHE A 338 -3.09 6.08 21.39
C PHE A 338 -2.69 6.59 20.00
N ARG A 339 -2.19 7.82 19.96
CA ARG A 339 -1.54 8.41 18.80
C ARG A 339 -0.10 8.77 19.15
N LEU A 340 0.84 8.06 18.55
CA LEU A 340 2.26 8.31 18.66
C LEU A 340 2.71 9.24 17.52
N ILE A 341 3.36 10.34 17.87
CA ILE A 341 3.99 11.29 16.93
C ILE A 341 5.50 11.20 17.08
N ILE A 342 6.17 10.94 15.98
CA ILE A 342 7.62 10.79 15.90
C ILE A 342 8.13 11.78 14.86
N ASP A 343 9.07 12.63 15.26
CA ASP A 343 9.76 13.53 14.35
C ASP A 343 11.20 13.05 14.11
N ALA A 344 11.75 13.39 12.94
CA ALA A 344 13.18 13.23 12.72
C ALA A 344 13.97 14.10 13.70
N ALA A 345 15.10 13.61 14.21
CA ALA A 345 15.90 14.33 15.19
C ALA A 345 16.62 15.54 14.59
N ASP A 346 16.91 15.50 13.30
CA ASP A 346 17.40 16.61 12.50
C ASP A 346 16.24 17.48 11.99
N LYS A 347 16.41 18.80 12.05
CA LYS A 347 15.45 19.76 11.47
C LYS A 347 15.67 20.00 9.97
N GLU A 348 16.73 19.43 9.41
CA GLU A 348 17.04 19.53 7.99
C GLU A 348 16.21 18.46 7.28
N GLY A 349 15.31 18.86 6.36
CA GLY A 349 14.70 17.93 5.43
C GLY A 349 15.78 17.16 4.65
N PRO A 350 15.44 16.04 3.98
CA PRO A 350 16.41 15.40 3.08
C PRO A 350 17.07 16.48 2.21
N GLU A 351 18.41 16.44 2.07
CA GLU A 351 19.14 17.35 1.17
C GLU A 351 18.37 17.38 -0.14
N SER A 352 17.94 18.57 -0.55
CA SER A 352 17.06 18.76 -1.71
C SER A 352 17.78 18.32 -2.98
N GLY A 353 17.78 17.03 -3.25
CA GLY A 353 18.38 16.37 -4.38
C GLY A 353 17.27 15.85 -5.28
N THR A 354 16.82 16.70 -6.20
CA THR A 354 16.09 16.33 -7.43
C THR A 354 15.10 15.17 -7.28
N GLY A 355 14.15 15.28 -6.35
CA GLY A 355 12.89 14.53 -6.52
C GLY A 355 12.31 14.89 -7.90
N PRO A 356 11.66 13.96 -8.62
CA PRO A 356 11.07 14.28 -9.92
C PRO A 356 10.10 15.44 -9.68
N GLY A 357 10.45 16.62 -10.19
CA GLY A 357 9.70 17.87 -10.05
C GLY A 357 8.37 17.81 -10.81
N TRP A 358 7.49 16.94 -10.33
CA TRP A 358 6.13 16.76 -10.79
C TRP A 358 5.21 17.01 -9.60
N TRP A 359 5.21 18.26 -9.16
CA TRP A 359 4.04 18.90 -8.53
C TRP A 359 3.47 19.92 -9.50
#